data_AF-A0A972K2R4-F1
#
_entry.id   AF-A0A972K2R4-F1
#
_cell.length_a   1.000
_cell.length_b   1.000
_cell.length_c   1.000
_cell.angle_alpha   90.00
_cell.angle_beta   90.00
_cell.angle_gamma   90.00
#
_symmetry.space_group_name_H-M   'P 1'
#
loop_
_entity.id
_entity.type
_entity.pdbx_description
1 polymer ?
#
loop_
_entity_poly.entity_id
_entity_poly.type
_entity_poly.pdbx_seq_one_letter_code
_entity_poly.pdbx_strand_id
1 'polypeptide(L)'
;MAKAKVAKRPTRDEFVLEEIGNQLTEAKDEKAEVQLTVWGWEEPVRGWITNLDSRTGKVHVQREDELTKVPFMDIMKVDSPRD
;
A
#
# COMPACT_ATOMS: atom_id res chain seq x y z
N MET A 1 16.37 -2.76 21.98
CA MET A 1 15.87 -3.53 20.84
C MET A 1 16.66 -3.12 19.62
N ALA A 2 17.36 -4.05 18.97
CA ALA A 2 18.20 -3.75 17.82
C ALA A 2 17.29 -3.25 16.69
N LYS A 3 17.50 -2.02 16.22
CA LYS A 3 16.82 -1.51 15.03
C LYS A 3 17.14 -2.46 13.89
N ALA A 4 16.14 -3.21 13.41
CA ALA A 4 16.29 -4.01 12.21
C ALA A 4 16.87 -3.09 11.12
N LYS A 5 18.00 -3.48 10.53
CA LYS A 5 18.60 -2.74 9.42
C LYS A 5 17.60 -2.83 8.27
N VAL A 6 16.77 -1.81 8.11
CA VAL A 6 15.84 -1.73 6.98
C VAL A 6 16.70 -1.72 5.73
N ALA A 7 16.64 -2.82 4.97
CA ALA A 7 17.36 -2.97 3.71
C ALA A 7 17.00 -1.81 2.79
N LYS A 8 17.95 -1.26 2.03
CA LYS A 8 17.72 -0.11 1.15
C LYS A 8 16.44 -0.28 0.34
N ARG A 9 15.63 0.78 0.28
CA ARG A 9 14.37 0.79 -0.47
C ARG A 9 14.62 0.35 -1.92
N PRO A 10 13.85 -0.62 -2.44
CA PRO A 10 14.02 -1.05 -3.82
C PRO A 10 13.73 0.10 -4.77
N THR A 11 14.53 0.22 -5.83
CA THR A 11 14.19 1.04 -6.98
C THR A 11 13.16 0.26 -7.80
N ARG A 12 12.04 0.90 -8.14
CA ARG A 12 11.01 0.38 -9.05
C ARG A 12 11.04 1.18 -10.33
N ASP A 13 10.92 0.50 -11.46
CA ASP A 13 10.71 1.16 -12.74
C ASP A 13 9.26 1.70 -12.86
N GLU A 14 9.04 2.52 -13.88
CA GLU A 14 7.77 3.21 -14.11
C GLU A 14 6.62 2.25 -14.40
N PHE A 15 6.88 1.12 -15.06
CA PHE A 15 5.85 0.12 -15.37
C PHE A 15 5.32 -0.53 -14.09
N VAL A 16 6.21 -0.94 -13.18
CA VAL A 16 5.81 -1.50 -11.88
C VAL A 16 5.01 -0.48 -11.05
N LEU A 17 5.40 0.79 -11.08
CA LEU A 17 4.65 1.85 -10.38
C LEU A 17 3.26 2.07 -10.99
N GLU A 18 3.17 2.06 -12.32
CA GLU A 18 1.89 2.18 -13.03
C GLU A 18 0.96 1.01 -12.70
N GLU A 19 1.46 -0.23 -12.70
CA GLU A 19 0.67 -1.41 -12.32
C GLU A 19 0.13 -1.32 -10.89
N ILE A 20 0.97 -0.94 -9.92
CA ILE A 20 0.54 -0.74 -8.52
C ILE A 20 -0.51 0.38 -8.47
N GLY A 21 -0.31 1.48 -9.19
CA GLY A 21 -1.25 2.59 -9.25
C GLY A 21 -2.62 2.17 -9.81
N ASN A 22 -2.63 1.37 -10.86
CA ASN A 22 -3.84 0.83 -11.46
C ASN A 22 -4.58 -0.08 -10.49
N GLN A 23 -3.88 -1.04 -9.87
CA GLN A 23 -4.47 -1.95 -8.87
C GLN A 23 -5.10 -1.21 -7.68
N LEU A 24 -4.45 -0.15 -7.18
CA LEU A 24 -4.97 0.66 -6.09
C LEU A 24 -6.22 1.47 -6.51
N THR A 25 -6.23 1.96 -7.75
CA THR A 25 -7.37 2.71 -8.30
C THR A 25 -8.56 1.80 -8.50
N GLU A 26 -8.35 0.64 -9.12
CA GLU A 26 -9.38 -0.41 -9.30
C GLU A 26 -9.95 -0.84 -7.95
N ALA A 27 -9.11 -1.18 -6.99
CA ALA A 27 -9.58 -1.60 -5.67
C ALA A 27 -10.38 -0.51 -4.93
N LYS A 28 -9.98 0.76 -5.06
CA LYS A 28 -10.74 1.89 -4.50
C LYS A 28 -12.12 2.02 -5.16
N ASP A 29 -12.18 1.93 -6.48
CA ASP A 29 -13.42 2.16 -7.23
C ASP A 29 -14.39 0.98 -7.08
N GLU A 30 -13.88 -0.25 -7.02
CA GLU A 30 -14.64 -1.46 -6.72
C GLU A 30 -15.00 -1.61 -5.24
N LYS A 31 -14.40 -0.78 -4.36
CA LYS A 31 -14.48 -0.92 -2.90
C LYS A 31 -14.04 -2.32 -2.44
N ALA A 32 -13.05 -2.89 -3.12
CA ALA A 32 -12.46 -4.16 -2.76
C ALA A 32 -11.53 -4.00 -1.56
N GLU A 33 -11.52 -5.01 -0.68
CA GLU A 33 -10.51 -5.11 0.36
C GLU A 33 -9.18 -5.53 -0.28
N VAL A 34 -8.07 -4.95 0.17
CA VAL A 34 -6.72 -5.28 -0.29
C VAL A 34 -5.80 -5.59 0.87
N GLN A 35 -4.70 -6.28 0.56
CA GLN A 35 -3.54 -6.44 1.42
C GLN A 35 -2.31 -5.81 0.76
N LEU A 36 -1.70 -4.84 1.42
CA LEU A 36 -0.52 -4.12 0.96
C LEU A 36 0.72 -4.64 1.67
N THR A 37 1.69 -5.13 0.91
CA THR A 37 3.05 -5.33 1.43
C THR A 37 3.77 -3.98 1.40
N VAL A 38 4.27 -3.50 2.54
CA VAL A 38 4.91 -2.17 2.63
C VAL A 38 6.39 -2.31 2.99
N TRP A 39 7.25 -1.61 2.26
CA TRP A 39 8.68 -1.64 2.51
C TRP A 39 9.00 -1.10 3.92
N GLY A 40 9.80 -1.88 4.66
CA GLY A 40 10.22 -1.54 6.02
C GLY A 40 9.15 -1.77 7.10
N TRP A 41 8.01 -2.36 6.74
CA TRP A 41 6.98 -2.75 7.69
C TRP A 41 7.00 -4.28 7.80
N GLU A 42 6.91 -4.80 9.03
CA GLU A 42 6.92 -6.25 9.27
C GLU A 42 5.58 -6.89 8.89
N GLU A 43 4.48 -6.21 9.22
CA GLU A 43 3.12 -6.68 8.95
C GLU A 43 2.54 -5.98 7.71
N PRO A 44 1.80 -6.71 6.84
CA PRO A 44 1.10 -6.09 5.74
C PRO A 44 -0.09 -5.25 6.23
N VAL A 45 -0.48 -4.26 5.43
CA VAL A 45 -1.65 -3.41 5.71
C VAL A 45 -2.86 -3.96 4.98
N ARG A 46 -3.87 -4.41 5.70
CA ARG A 46 -5.14 -4.89 5.14
C ARG A 46 -6.25 -3.85 5.31
N GLY A 47 -7.15 -3.73 4.33
CA GLY A 47 -8.35 -2.89 4.43
C GLY A 47 -8.82 -2.33 3.09
N TRP A 48 -9.71 -1.34 3.13
CA TRP A 48 -10.28 -0.68 1.96
C TRP A 48 -9.58 0.64 1.64
N ILE A 49 -9.28 0.88 0.37
CA ILE A 49 -8.68 2.14 -0.06
C ILE A 49 -9.79 3.21 -0.07
N THR A 50 -9.64 4.22 0.79
CA THR A 50 -10.61 5.33 0.88
C THR A 50 -10.17 6.56 0.11
N ASN A 51 -8.85 6.77 -0.04
CA ASN A 51 -8.31 7.91 -0.77
C ASN A 51 -6.92 7.62 -1.35
N LEU A 52 -6.66 8.18 -2.53
CA LEU A 52 -5.35 8.24 -3.17
C LEU A 52 -4.92 9.72 -3.16
N ASP A 53 -4.19 10.14 -2.13
CA ASP A 53 -3.85 11.55 -1.91
C ASP A 53 -2.65 11.95 -2.78
N SER A 54 -2.94 12.50 -3.96
CA SER A 54 -1.93 13.00 -4.90
C SER A 54 -1.09 14.16 -4.36
N ARG A 55 -1.58 14.89 -3.35
CA ARG A 55 -0.85 16.00 -2.73
C ARG A 55 0.24 15.49 -1.79
N THR A 56 -0.02 14.42 -1.05
CA THR A 56 0.94 13.86 -0.08
C THR A 56 1.65 12.59 -0.57
N GLY A 57 1.21 12.02 -1.69
CA GLY A 57 1.72 10.75 -2.23
C GLY A 57 1.38 9.56 -1.35
N LYS A 58 0.27 9.63 -0.58
CA LYS A 58 -0.15 8.60 0.37
C LYS A 58 -1.45 7.93 -0.06
N VAL A 59 -1.50 6.63 0.18
CA VAL A 59 -2.68 5.79 0.06
C VAL A 59 -3.30 5.65 1.45
N HIS A 60 -4.59 5.96 1.53
CA HIS A 60 -5.35 5.84 2.77
C HIS A 60 -6.11 4.51 2.77
N VAL A 61 -5.77 3.65 3.71
CA VAL A 61 -6.40 2.33 3.91
C VAL A 61 -7.20 2.38 5.20
N GLN A 62 -8.50 2.15 5.12
CA GLN A 62 -9.39 2.05 6.26
C GLN A 62 -9.64 0.58 6.58
N ARG A 63 -9.54 0.21 7.86
CA ARG A 63 -10.02 -1.07 8.36
C ARG A 63 -10.68 -0.85 9.71
N GLU A 64 -11.94 -1.26 9.84
CA GLU A 64 -12.76 -0.97 11.02
C GLU A 64 -12.72 0.54 11.34
N ASP A 65 -12.23 0.92 12.53
CA ASP A 65 -12.09 2.32 12.97
C ASP A 65 -10.66 2.89 12.79
N GLU A 66 -9.75 2.15 12.15
CA GLU A 66 -8.36 2.57 11.93
C GLU A 66 -8.11 3.04 10.50
N LEU A 67 -7.52 4.25 10.38
CA LEU A 67 -7.06 4.83 9.11
C LEU A 67 -5.54 4.79 9.02
N THR A 68 -5.01 3.90 8.19
CA THR A 68 -3.58 3.76 7.93
C THR A 68 -3.18 4.52 6.68
N LYS A 69 -2.15 5.37 6.78
CA LYS A 69 -1.64 6.16 5.65
C LYS A 69 -0.30 5.62 5.20
N VAL A 70 -0.29 4.98 4.04
CA VAL A 70 0.90 4.32 3.47
C VAL A 70 1.47 5.18 2.34
N PRO A 71 2.77 5.53 2.34
CA PRO A 71 3.39 6.16 1.17
C PRO A 71 3.26 5.24 -0.05
N PHE A 72 2.73 5.75 -1.16
CA PHE A 72 2.59 4.97 -2.41
C PHE A 72 3.91 4.32 -2.82
N MET A 73 4.97 5.09 -2.69
CA MET A 73 6.34 4.72 -2.96
C MET A 73 6.84 3.51 -2.14
N ASP A 74 6.29 3.28 -0.95
CA ASP A 74 6.69 2.17 -0.09
C ASP A 74 5.84 0.92 -0.33
N ILE A 75 4.71 1.02 -1.03
CA ILE A 75 3.88 -0.13 -1.41
C ILE A 75 4.67 -1.01 -2.37
N MET A 76 4.83 -2.27 -1.97
CA MET A 76 5.58 -3.25 -2.72
C MET A 76 4.73 -4.18 -3.56
N LYS A 77 3.51 -4.43 -3.10
CA LYS A 77 2.59 -5.36 -3.71
C LYS A 77 1.18 -5.07 -3.23
N VAL A 78 0.21 -5.19 -4.13
CA VAL A 78 -1.22 -5.19 -3.82
C VAL A 78 -1.72 -6.61 -4.06
N ASP A 79 -2.33 -7.22 -3.05
CA ASP A 79 -2.95 -8.54 -3.15
C ASP A 79 -4.42 -8.44 -2.75
N SER A 80 -5.29 -9.24 -3.38
CA SER A 80 -6.62 -9.50 -2.85
C SER A 80 -6.50 -10.48 -1.67
N PRO A 81 -7.10 -10.20 -0.50
CA PRO A 81 -7.09 -11.14 0.61
C PRO A 81 -7.81 -12.42 0.18
N ARG A 82 -7.11 -13.56 0.31
CA ARG A 82 -7.67 -14.89 0.12
C ARG A 82 -8.01 -15.44 1.49
N ASP A 83 -9.25 -15.30 1.90
CA ASP A 83 -9.83 -16.06 3.02
C ASP A 83 -10.30 -17.45 2.55
#